data_AF-A0A960E3B1-F1
#
_entry.id   AF-A0A960E3B1-F1
#
_cell.length_a   1.000
_cell.length_b   1.000
_cell.length_c   1.000
_cell.angle_alpha   90.00
_cell.angle_beta   90.00
_cell.angle_gamma   90.00
#
_symmetry.space_group_name_H-M   'P 1'
#
loop_
_entity.id
_entity.type
_entity.pdbx_description
1 polymer ?
#
loop_
_entity_poly.entity_id
_entity_poly.type
_entity_poly.pdbx_seq_one_letter_code
_entity_poly.pdbx_strand_id
1 'polypeptide(L)'
;MPMNPDIDRDFAPSKRLSASLVHIGDEAVVLIGWDRAVLPNGAGAAVWPLIDGVRSVADIAGLLAGDSAESGPSVEEVLDAVRHLGAERLLANVEPEPDGGPPLLTPVRQPEVGDILAPLTVTDLDGRSRSLADVATGDVLLVSWNPHCGYCASIAMELAPLHDPLREAGTALVFLAFGDAADNRELAERSGVTAPVLLLGDADNPFGGAGTPSAFHLDSGRRIVAAAYGNIEVPALARTLAGVDDNPTTDDQPKVQYLLERDGLCAAGTGTTGGPTWTDTVVYRVGNHHVGVRVDSTATAALLDRLFDGNLVEDPRAGHSYSVALPSVAGRA
;
A
#
# COMPACT_ATOMS: atom_id res chain seq x y z
N MET A 1 -29.09 -14.26 -24.79
CA MET A 1 -28.40 -13.28 -23.93
C MET A 1 -28.30 -12.01 -24.74
N PRO A 2 -28.60 -10.82 -24.18
CA PRO A 2 -28.29 -9.59 -24.90
C PRO A 2 -26.78 -9.57 -25.18
N MET A 3 -26.43 -9.32 -26.43
CA MET A 3 -25.05 -9.18 -26.87
C MET A 3 -24.53 -7.84 -26.35
N ASN A 4 -23.31 -7.81 -25.81
CA ASN A 4 -22.68 -6.56 -25.43
C ASN A 4 -22.60 -5.66 -26.69
N PRO A 5 -22.97 -4.37 -26.62
CA PRO A 5 -22.78 -3.48 -27.76
C PRO A 5 -21.28 -3.36 -28.08
N ASP A 6 -20.96 -3.34 -29.37
CA ASP A 6 -19.60 -3.00 -29.81
C ASP A 6 -19.29 -1.55 -29.42
N ILE A 7 -18.27 -1.36 -28.57
CA ILE A 7 -17.78 -0.03 -28.20
C ILE A 7 -16.81 0.45 -29.28
N ASP A 8 -17.40 1.07 -30.30
CA ASP A 8 -16.72 1.71 -31.42
C ASP A 8 -16.91 3.24 -31.42
N ARG A 9 -16.42 3.90 -32.48
CA ARG A 9 -16.42 5.37 -32.58
C ARG A 9 -17.83 5.98 -32.60
N ASP A 10 -18.82 5.21 -33.02
CA ASP A 10 -20.21 5.64 -33.17
C ASP A 10 -21.04 5.28 -31.92
N PHE A 11 -20.50 4.47 -31.01
CA PHE A 11 -21.13 4.11 -29.75
C PHE A 11 -21.46 5.36 -28.90
N ALA A 12 -22.69 5.46 -28.42
CA ALA A 12 -23.14 6.54 -27.53
C ALA A 12 -23.22 6.04 -26.08
N PRO A 13 -22.18 6.26 -25.25
CA PRO A 13 -22.17 5.74 -23.89
C PRO A 13 -23.23 6.45 -23.03
N SER A 14 -23.90 5.69 -22.17
CA SER A 14 -24.81 6.21 -21.14
C SER A 14 -24.31 5.82 -19.76
N LYS A 15 -24.42 6.74 -18.79
CA LYS A 15 -24.08 6.46 -17.39
C LYS A 15 -25.08 5.47 -16.78
N ARG A 16 -24.60 4.63 -15.88
CA ARG A 16 -25.46 3.87 -14.99
C ARG A 16 -26.13 4.80 -13.97
N LEU A 17 -27.44 4.66 -13.77
CA LEU A 17 -28.22 5.55 -12.88
C LEU A 17 -27.74 5.56 -11.42
N SER A 18 -27.15 4.47 -10.96
CA SER A 18 -26.59 4.36 -9.59
C SER A 18 -25.18 4.93 -9.46
N ALA A 19 -24.57 5.40 -10.56
CA ALA A 19 -23.25 5.99 -10.56
C ALA A 19 -23.34 7.50 -10.27
N SER A 20 -22.55 7.98 -9.31
CA SER A 20 -22.47 9.38 -8.94
C SER A 20 -21.02 9.84 -8.92
N LEU A 21 -20.74 11.03 -9.45
CA LEU A 21 -19.41 11.62 -9.40
C LEU A 21 -19.23 12.38 -8.10
N VAL A 22 -18.14 12.12 -7.40
CA VAL A 22 -17.69 12.84 -6.22
C VAL A 22 -16.27 13.32 -6.47
N HIS A 23 -15.96 14.54 -6.05
CA HIS A 23 -14.61 15.07 -6.11
C HIS A 23 -13.93 14.93 -4.75
N ILE A 24 -12.71 14.40 -4.75
CA ILE A 24 -11.84 14.32 -3.56
C ILE A 24 -10.55 15.07 -3.90
N GLY A 25 -10.45 16.32 -3.45
CA GLY A 25 -9.40 17.22 -3.93
C GLY A 25 -9.54 17.47 -5.43
N ASP A 26 -8.46 17.25 -6.18
CA ASP A 26 -8.43 17.37 -7.65
C ASP A 26 -8.84 16.07 -8.37
N GLU A 27 -9.07 14.97 -7.63
CA GLU A 27 -9.43 13.69 -8.21
C GLU A 27 -10.95 13.54 -8.40
N ALA A 28 -11.32 12.96 -9.54
CA ALA A 28 -12.67 12.54 -9.85
C ALA A 28 -12.86 11.08 -9.40
N VAL A 29 -13.86 10.82 -8.56
CA VAL A 29 -14.21 9.47 -8.09
C VAL A 29 -15.66 9.17 -8.47
N VAL A 30 -15.90 8.05 -9.14
CA VAL A 30 -17.25 7.60 -9.45
C VAL A 30 -17.68 6.53 -8.45
N LEU A 31 -18.73 6.82 -7.70
CA LEU A 31 -19.35 5.92 -6.73
C LEU A 31 -20.51 5.18 -7.39
N ILE A 32 -20.55 3.85 -7.28
CA ILE A 32 -21.73 3.06 -7.60
C ILE A 32 -22.34 2.61 -6.27
N GLY A 33 -23.44 3.24 -5.84
CA GLY A 33 -23.99 2.96 -4.51
C GLY A 33 -23.00 3.27 -3.38
N TRP A 34 -22.93 2.38 -2.38
CA TRP A 34 -22.02 2.49 -1.23
C TRP A 34 -20.91 1.43 -1.21
N ASP A 35 -20.95 0.48 -2.13
CA ASP A 35 -20.12 -0.73 -2.14
C ASP A 35 -18.97 -0.66 -3.16
N ARG A 36 -18.94 0.36 -4.03
CA ARG A 36 -17.89 0.50 -5.06
C ARG A 36 -17.53 1.96 -5.34
N ALA A 37 -16.23 2.23 -5.37
CA ALA A 37 -15.64 3.47 -5.83
C ALA A 37 -14.63 3.17 -6.93
N VAL A 38 -14.66 3.95 -8.01
CA VAL A 38 -13.73 3.82 -9.14
C VAL A 38 -13.06 5.17 -9.35
N LEU A 39 -11.73 5.18 -9.42
CA LEU A 39 -10.94 6.35 -9.83
C LEU A 39 -10.73 6.24 -11.34
N PRO A 40 -11.53 6.92 -12.19
CA PRO A 40 -11.24 7.01 -13.61
C PRO A 40 -9.86 7.63 -13.83
N ASN A 41 -9.12 7.09 -14.81
CA ASN A 41 -7.90 7.73 -15.29
C ASN A 41 -8.20 9.14 -15.86
N GLY A 42 -7.15 9.93 -16.16
CA GLY A 42 -7.32 11.32 -16.62
C GLY A 42 -8.26 11.48 -17.83
N ALA A 43 -8.20 10.56 -18.80
CA ALA A 43 -9.11 10.52 -19.93
C ALA A 43 -10.55 10.18 -19.50
N GLY A 44 -10.74 9.16 -18.66
CA GLY A 44 -12.04 8.77 -18.12
C GLY A 44 -12.71 9.88 -17.31
N ALA A 45 -11.94 10.65 -16.53
CA ALA A 45 -12.43 11.79 -15.76
C ALA A 45 -12.91 12.93 -16.67
N ALA A 46 -12.21 13.18 -17.78
CA ALA A 46 -12.61 14.19 -18.78
C ALA A 46 -13.81 13.74 -19.63
N VAL A 47 -13.90 12.46 -19.94
CA VAL A 47 -15.00 11.85 -20.72
C VAL A 47 -16.29 11.79 -19.89
N TRP A 48 -16.19 11.47 -18.60
CA TRP A 48 -17.36 11.20 -17.74
C TRP A 48 -18.45 12.29 -17.78
N PRO A 49 -18.16 13.59 -17.64
CA PRO A 49 -19.17 14.64 -17.72
C PRO A 49 -19.96 14.65 -19.04
N LEU A 50 -19.34 14.23 -20.14
CA LEU A 50 -19.88 14.30 -21.50
C LEU A 50 -20.74 13.08 -21.87
N ILE A 51 -20.68 12.00 -21.10
CA ILE A 51 -21.51 10.80 -21.28
C ILE A 51 -22.98 11.12 -20.95
N ASP A 52 -23.84 11.07 -21.95
CA ASP A 52 -25.27 11.41 -21.85
C ASP A 52 -26.20 10.41 -22.56
N GLY A 53 -25.66 9.36 -23.18
CA GLY A 53 -26.40 8.38 -23.96
C GLY A 53 -26.81 8.86 -25.35
N VAL A 54 -26.35 10.03 -25.78
CA VAL A 54 -26.71 10.64 -27.07
C VAL A 54 -25.47 10.90 -27.93
N ARG A 55 -24.41 11.47 -27.34
CA ARG A 55 -23.18 11.75 -28.08
C ARG A 55 -22.38 10.49 -28.33
N SER A 56 -21.87 10.34 -29.56
CA SER A 56 -20.95 9.26 -29.90
C SER A 56 -19.58 9.47 -29.26
N VAL A 57 -18.77 8.41 -29.19
CA VAL A 57 -17.36 8.50 -28.78
C VAL A 57 -16.59 9.51 -29.63
N ALA A 58 -16.84 9.54 -30.94
CA ALA A 58 -16.24 10.51 -31.85
C ALA A 58 -16.63 11.96 -31.53
N ASP A 59 -17.91 12.21 -31.21
CA ASP A 59 -18.39 13.54 -30.82
C ASP A 59 -17.75 14.01 -29.50
N ILE A 60 -17.65 13.10 -28.52
CA ILE A 60 -17.02 13.38 -27.23
C ILE A 60 -15.54 13.75 -27.43
N ALA A 61 -14.81 13.00 -28.25
CA ALA A 61 -13.42 13.31 -28.59
C ALA A 61 -13.29 14.67 -29.30
N GLY A 62 -14.19 14.99 -30.23
CA GLY A 62 -14.22 16.30 -30.89
C GLY A 62 -14.44 17.46 -29.92
N LEU A 63 -15.31 17.28 -28.92
CA LEU A 63 -15.54 18.28 -27.88
C LEU A 63 -14.33 18.47 -26.96
N LEU A 64 -13.63 17.38 -26.61
CA LEU A 64 -12.45 17.43 -25.75
C LEU A 64 -11.22 17.98 -26.49
N ALA A 65 -11.13 17.78 -27.80
CA ALA A 65 -10.08 18.37 -28.64
C ALA A 65 -10.24 19.90 -28.80
N GLY A 66 -11.47 20.42 -28.73
CA GLY A 66 -11.74 21.84 -28.94
C GLY A 66 -11.23 22.35 -30.30
N ASP A 67 -10.85 23.63 -30.36
CA ASP A 67 -10.33 24.25 -31.59
C ASP A 67 -8.85 23.90 -31.88
N SER A 68 -8.18 23.17 -30.98
CA SER A 68 -6.78 22.78 -31.10
C SER A 68 -6.64 21.26 -31.10
N ALA A 69 -6.76 20.67 -32.29
CA ALA A 69 -6.63 19.23 -32.49
C ALA A 69 -5.26 18.64 -32.09
N GLU A 70 -4.29 19.47 -31.69
CA GLU A 70 -2.94 19.05 -31.28
C GLU A 70 -2.79 18.81 -29.77
N SER A 71 -3.80 19.10 -28.93
CA SER A 71 -3.65 19.03 -27.46
C SER A 71 -4.75 18.28 -26.70
N GLY A 72 -5.82 17.84 -27.37
CA GLY A 72 -6.86 17.02 -26.74
C GLY A 72 -6.76 15.53 -27.06
N PRO A 73 -7.52 14.68 -26.35
CA PRO A 73 -7.47 13.24 -26.53
C PRO A 73 -7.98 12.84 -27.92
N SER A 74 -7.23 11.96 -28.56
CA SER A 74 -7.63 11.29 -29.78
C SER A 74 -8.88 10.43 -29.56
N VAL A 75 -9.58 10.09 -30.66
CA VAL A 75 -10.76 9.22 -30.58
C VAL A 75 -10.42 7.85 -30.00
N GLU A 76 -9.20 7.33 -30.20
CA GLU A 76 -8.79 6.05 -29.61
C GLU A 76 -8.62 6.16 -28.10
N GLU A 77 -8.06 7.26 -27.59
CA GLU A 77 -7.94 7.48 -26.14
C GLU A 77 -9.32 7.63 -25.48
N VAL A 78 -10.28 8.25 -26.15
CA VAL A 78 -11.68 8.31 -25.68
C VAL A 78 -12.35 6.93 -25.77
N LEU A 79 -12.09 6.14 -26.82
CA LEU A 79 -12.58 4.76 -26.94
C LEU A 79 -12.08 3.90 -25.77
N ASP A 80 -10.79 3.94 -25.48
CA ASP A 80 -10.19 3.17 -24.39
C ASP A 80 -10.74 3.62 -23.03
N ALA A 81 -10.95 4.92 -22.83
CA ALA A 81 -11.61 5.44 -21.64
C ALA A 81 -13.05 4.89 -21.51
N VAL A 82 -13.84 4.90 -22.59
CA VAL A 82 -15.22 4.37 -22.59
C VAL A 82 -15.25 2.86 -22.35
N ARG A 83 -14.34 2.09 -22.96
CA ARG A 83 -14.18 0.65 -22.72
C ARG A 83 -13.85 0.36 -21.26
N HIS A 84 -12.90 1.12 -20.70
CA HIS A 84 -12.53 0.99 -19.30
C HIS A 84 -13.70 1.29 -18.35
N LEU A 85 -14.46 2.37 -18.59
CA LEU A 85 -15.69 2.66 -17.83
C LEU A 85 -16.74 1.54 -17.97
N GLY A 86 -16.84 0.92 -19.14
CA GLY A 86 -17.68 -0.25 -19.39
C GLY A 86 -17.27 -1.47 -18.56
N ALA A 87 -15.98 -1.82 -18.57
CA ALA A 87 -15.41 -2.91 -17.78
C ALA A 87 -15.64 -2.71 -16.26
N GLU A 88 -15.57 -1.47 -15.79
CA GLU A 88 -15.86 -1.09 -14.40
C GLU A 88 -17.35 -1.09 -14.04
N ARG A 89 -18.23 -1.44 -14.99
CA ARG A 89 -19.70 -1.47 -14.84
C ARG A 89 -20.33 -0.11 -14.57
N LEU A 90 -19.68 0.95 -15.05
CA LEU A 90 -20.13 2.35 -14.89
C LEU A 90 -21.08 2.80 -16.02
N LEU A 91 -21.09 2.09 -17.14
CA LEU A 91 -21.99 2.36 -18.27
C LEU A 91 -23.26 1.52 -18.19
N ALA A 92 -24.38 2.08 -18.62
CA ALA A 92 -25.63 1.36 -18.75
C ALA A 92 -25.59 0.46 -20.00
N ASN A 93 -26.15 -0.75 -19.90
CA ASN A 93 -26.26 -1.73 -20.99
C ASN A 93 -24.93 -2.20 -21.60
N VAL A 94 -23.82 -1.94 -20.91
CA VAL A 94 -22.52 -2.54 -21.18
C VAL A 94 -22.27 -3.52 -20.05
N GLU A 95 -22.31 -4.81 -20.37
CA GLU A 95 -21.81 -5.82 -19.43
C GLU A 95 -20.28 -5.87 -19.59
N PRO A 96 -19.51 -6.09 -18.52
CA PRO A 96 -18.10 -6.38 -18.72
C PRO A 96 -18.03 -7.63 -19.59
N GLU A 97 -17.14 -7.61 -20.59
CA GLU A 97 -16.71 -8.84 -21.26
C GLU A 97 -16.47 -9.89 -20.18
N PRO A 98 -16.98 -11.13 -20.30
CA PRO A 98 -16.58 -12.17 -19.39
C PRO A 98 -15.07 -12.25 -19.48
N ASP A 99 -14.38 -11.88 -18.39
CA ASP A 99 -12.92 -11.99 -18.28
C ASP A 99 -12.51 -13.30 -18.96
N GLY A 100 -11.56 -13.24 -19.90
CA GLY A 100 -11.05 -14.39 -20.62
C GLY A 100 -10.46 -15.41 -19.65
N GLY A 101 -11.33 -16.21 -19.03
CA GLY A 101 -11.06 -16.84 -17.74
C GLY A 101 -10.84 -15.81 -16.62
N PRO A 102 -10.89 -16.22 -15.34
CA PRO A 102 -10.19 -15.42 -14.33
C PRO A 102 -8.78 -15.15 -14.87
N PRO A 103 -8.15 -13.97 -14.59
CA PRO A 103 -6.73 -13.86 -14.83
C PRO A 103 -6.11 -15.14 -14.30
N LEU A 104 -5.23 -15.77 -15.09
CA LEU A 104 -4.32 -16.74 -14.53
C LEU A 104 -3.47 -15.93 -13.55
N LEU A 105 -4.02 -15.69 -12.36
CA LEU A 105 -3.34 -15.33 -11.14
C LEU A 105 -2.43 -16.52 -10.95
N THR A 106 -1.26 -16.45 -11.60
CA THR A 106 -0.19 -17.37 -11.31
C THR A 106 0.11 -17.06 -9.86
N PRO A 107 -0.22 -17.96 -8.91
CA PRO A 107 -0.04 -17.67 -7.51
C PRO A 107 1.43 -17.31 -7.35
N VAL A 108 1.70 -16.10 -6.87
CA VAL A 108 3.08 -15.73 -6.55
C VAL A 108 3.51 -16.71 -5.47
N ARG A 109 4.37 -17.66 -5.82
CA ARG A 109 4.86 -18.65 -4.86
C ARG A 109 5.54 -17.88 -3.74
N GLN A 110 4.95 -17.94 -2.55
CA GLN A 110 5.62 -17.45 -1.36
C GLN A 110 6.78 -18.40 -1.06
N PRO A 111 7.99 -17.89 -0.83
CA PRO A 111 9.09 -18.72 -0.35
C PRO A 111 8.75 -19.38 0.99
N GLU A 112 9.19 -20.62 1.16
CA GLU A 112 8.94 -21.38 2.38
C GLU A 112 10.24 -21.66 3.15
N VAL A 113 10.12 -21.99 4.43
CA VAL A 113 11.25 -22.49 5.22
C VAL A 113 11.84 -23.72 4.52
N GLY A 114 13.16 -23.68 4.29
CA GLY A 114 13.89 -24.69 3.52
C GLY A 114 14.24 -24.24 2.11
N ASP A 115 13.57 -23.24 1.53
CA ASP A 115 13.95 -22.69 0.23
C ASP A 115 15.29 -21.95 0.30
N ILE A 116 16.04 -21.94 -0.80
CA ILE A 116 17.25 -21.13 -0.96
C ILE A 116 16.88 -19.86 -1.70
N LEU A 117 17.18 -18.71 -1.11
CA LEU A 117 16.94 -17.43 -1.75
C LEU A 117 17.88 -17.24 -2.94
N ALA A 118 17.33 -16.84 -4.08
CA ALA A 118 18.12 -16.51 -5.26
C ALA A 118 19.09 -15.35 -4.95
N PRO A 119 20.26 -15.29 -5.62
CA PRO A 119 21.17 -14.16 -5.47
C PRO A 119 20.47 -12.83 -5.73
N LEU A 120 20.48 -11.94 -4.73
CA LEU A 120 19.82 -10.65 -4.78
C LEU A 120 20.85 -9.55 -4.97
N THR A 121 20.70 -8.77 -6.05
CA THR A 121 21.47 -7.54 -6.31
C THR A 121 20.52 -6.37 -6.36
N VAL A 122 20.76 -5.40 -5.49
CA VAL A 122 19.87 -4.27 -5.20
C VAL A 122 20.72 -3.00 -5.04
N THR A 123 20.08 -1.85 -4.84
CA THR A 123 20.80 -0.60 -4.60
C THR A 123 20.73 -0.20 -3.13
N ASP A 124 21.76 0.45 -2.60
CA ASP A 124 21.64 1.13 -1.30
C ASP A 124 20.98 2.50 -1.44
N LEU A 125 20.74 3.18 -0.31
CA LEU A 125 20.14 4.52 -0.30
C LEU A 125 21.01 5.60 -0.99
N ASP A 126 22.30 5.32 -1.25
CA ASP A 126 23.20 6.21 -1.99
C ASP A 126 23.24 5.87 -3.50
N GLY A 127 22.41 4.92 -3.95
CA GLY A 127 22.33 4.46 -5.34
C GLY A 127 23.47 3.53 -5.77
N ARG A 128 24.27 3.01 -4.84
CA ARG A 128 25.33 2.04 -5.18
C ARG A 128 24.73 0.64 -5.28
N SER A 129 25.11 -0.10 -6.31
CA SER A 129 24.75 -1.52 -6.43
C SER A 129 25.45 -2.34 -5.34
N ARG A 130 24.68 -3.23 -4.69
CA ARG A 130 25.12 -4.13 -3.61
C ARG A 130 24.48 -5.49 -3.83
N SER A 131 25.26 -6.57 -3.70
CA SER A 131 24.66 -7.88 -3.52
C SER A 131 24.38 -8.14 -2.05
N LEU A 132 23.37 -8.94 -1.73
CA LEU A 132 23.09 -9.34 -0.34
C LEU A 132 24.31 -10.03 0.31
N ALA A 133 25.12 -10.73 -0.50
CA ALA A 133 26.35 -11.38 -0.05
C ALA A 133 27.46 -10.38 0.33
N ASP A 134 27.48 -9.18 -0.26
CA ASP A 134 28.45 -8.13 0.08
C ASP A 134 28.07 -7.41 1.38
N VAL A 135 26.78 -7.42 1.73
CA VAL A 135 26.23 -6.70 2.89
C VAL A 135 26.32 -7.55 4.16
N ALA A 136 26.31 -8.88 4.02
CA ALA A 136 26.40 -9.80 5.16
C ALA A 136 27.10 -11.11 4.77
N THR A 137 28.03 -11.58 5.59
CA THR A 137 28.79 -12.82 5.32
C THR A 137 28.28 -14.05 6.09
N GLY A 138 27.48 -13.84 7.14
CA GLY A 138 26.90 -14.90 7.96
C GLY A 138 25.39 -15.01 7.76
N ASP A 139 24.70 -15.38 8.83
CA ASP A 139 23.25 -15.39 8.88
C ASP A 139 22.70 -13.99 8.67
N VAL A 140 21.51 -13.89 8.09
CA VAL A 140 20.85 -12.62 7.78
C VAL A 140 19.42 -12.66 8.25
N LEU A 141 19.01 -11.68 9.04
CA LEU A 141 17.61 -11.36 9.23
C LEU A 141 17.22 -10.33 8.16
N LEU A 142 16.64 -10.81 7.07
CA LEU A 142 16.15 -9.98 5.97
C LEU A 142 14.73 -9.55 6.31
N VAL A 143 14.46 -8.24 6.37
CA VAL A 143 13.15 -7.69 6.72
C VAL A 143 12.58 -6.90 5.54
N SER A 144 11.38 -7.25 5.08
CA SER A 144 10.66 -6.47 4.08
C SER A 144 10.16 -5.18 4.71
N TRP A 145 10.42 -4.06 4.03
CA TRP A 145 10.29 -2.73 4.61
C TRP A 145 9.66 -1.77 3.61
N ASN A 146 8.79 -0.88 4.09
CA ASN A 146 8.19 0.16 3.26
C ASN A 146 7.99 1.41 4.11
N PRO A 147 8.50 2.59 3.70
CA PRO A 147 8.39 3.81 4.49
C PRO A 147 6.94 4.31 4.64
N HIS A 148 6.03 3.85 3.78
CA HIS A 148 4.61 4.16 3.84
C HIS A 148 3.78 3.09 4.57
N CYS A 149 4.41 2.04 5.09
CA CYS A 149 3.74 1.04 5.91
C CYS A 149 3.80 1.46 7.38
N GLY A 150 2.64 1.70 7.99
CA GLY A 150 2.54 2.10 9.39
C GLY A 150 3.08 1.06 10.36
N TYR A 151 2.99 -0.23 10.00
CA TYR A 151 3.55 -1.30 10.80
C TYR A 151 5.07 -1.41 10.70
N CYS A 152 5.66 -1.12 9.53
CA CYS A 152 7.12 -0.99 9.39
C CYS A 152 7.65 0.14 10.28
N ALA A 153 6.99 1.30 10.24
CA ALA A 153 7.33 2.41 11.13
C ALA A 153 7.19 2.01 12.61
N SER A 154 6.16 1.24 12.96
CA SER A 154 5.93 0.80 14.34
C SER A 154 7.03 -0.11 14.89
N ILE A 155 7.54 -1.05 14.09
CA ILE A 155 8.57 -1.99 14.53
C ILE A 155 9.98 -1.42 14.43
N ALA A 156 10.16 -0.30 13.71
CA ALA A 156 11.47 0.30 13.48
C ALA A 156 12.21 0.62 14.79
N MET A 157 11.49 1.18 15.76
CA MET A 157 12.03 1.52 17.09
C MET A 157 12.36 0.28 17.93
N GLU A 158 11.71 -0.86 17.66
CA GLU A 158 12.00 -2.13 18.33
C GLU A 158 13.21 -2.83 17.71
N LEU A 159 13.39 -2.74 16.38
CA LEU A 159 14.47 -3.38 15.65
C LEU A 159 15.79 -2.60 15.71
N ALA A 160 15.75 -1.26 15.76
CA ALA A 160 16.93 -0.41 15.85
C ALA A 160 17.89 -0.81 17.00
N PRO A 161 17.44 -0.98 18.26
CA PRO A 161 18.33 -1.38 19.35
C PRO A 161 18.84 -2.82 19.26
N LEU A 162 18.23 -3.67 18.41
CA LEU A 162 18.64 -5.06 18.21
C LEU A 162 19.76 -5.22 17.18
N HIS A 163 20.12 -4.16 16.45
CA HIS A 163 21.14 -4.24 15.40
C HIS A 163 22.49 -4.78 15.91
N ASP A 164 23.01 -4.20 17.00
CA ASP A 164 24.30 -4.63 17.58
C ASP A 164 24.21 -6.03 18.22
N PRO A 165 23.19 -6.33 19.07
CA PRO A 165 23.00 -7.68 19.62
C PRO A 165 22.89 -8.77 18.55
N LEU A 166 22.14 -8.54 17.47
CA LEU A 166 22.03 -9.48 16.34
C LEU A 166 23.41 -9.75 15.72
N ARG A 167 24.18 -8.69 15.48
CA ARG A 167 25.50 -8.78 14.87
C ARG A 167 26.49 -9.52 15.78
N GLU A 168 26.41 -9.32 17.09
CA GLU A 168 27.20 -10.05 18.10
C GLU A 168 26.82 -11.54 18.14
N ALA A 169 25.54 -11.86 17.95
CA ALA A 169 25.03 -13.22 17.80
C ALA A 169 25.32 -13.85 16.41
N GLY A 170 25.99 -13.13 15.51
CA GLY A 170 26.37 -13.62 14.19
C GLY A 170 25.31 -13.49 13.10
N THR A 171 24.24 -12.72 13.34
CA THR A 171 23.16 -12.46 12.38
C THR A 171 23.17 -10.99 11.95
N ALA A 172 23.24 -10.71 10.65
CA ALA A 172 23.13 -9.34 10.14
C ALA A 172 21.67 -8.96 9.93
N LEU A 173 21.22 -7.85 10.52
CA LEU A 173 19.93 -7.24 10.19
C LEU A 173 20.04 -6.46 8.88
N VAL A 174 19.16 -6.73 7.92
CA VAL A 174 19.12 -6.02 6.63
C VAL A 174 17.66 -5.72 6.28
N PHE A 175 17.37 -4.45 5.98
CA PHE A 175 16.06 -4.03 5.48
C PHE A 175 16.06 -4.03 3.95
N LEU A 176 15.09 -4.74 3.36
CA LEU A 176 14.80 -4.68 1.94
C LEU A 176 13.57 -3.80 1.71
N ALA A 177 13.84 -2.61 1.21
CA ALA A 177 12.91 -1.50 1.14
C ALA A 177 12.24 -1.36 -0.23
N PHE A 178 10.93 -1.12 -0.20
CA PHE A 178 10.16 -0.56 -1.31
C PHE A 178 10.19 0.98 -1.26
N GLY A 179 9.76 1.61 -2.35
CA GLY A 179 9.68 3.08 -2.44
C GLY A 179 11.03 3.71 -2.77
N ASP A 180 11.12 5.03 -2.59
CA ASP A 180 12.32 5.80 -2.95
C ASP A 180 13.33 5.91 -1.80
N ALA A 181 14.54 6.36 -2.16
CA ALA A 181 15.66 6.48 -1.22
C ALA A 181 15.45 7.58 -0.16
N ALA A 182 14.68 8.63 -0.47
CA ALA A 182 14.52 9.79 0.41
C ALA A 182 13.60 9.42 1.57
N ASP A 183 12.44 8.84 1.29
CA ASP A 183 11.45 8.43 2.29
C ASP A 183 12.00 7.34 3.20
N ASN A 184 12.75 6.39 2.63
CA ASN A 184 13.42 5.35 3.42
C ASN A 184 14.50 5.91 4.34
N ARG A 185 15.26 6.91 3.89
CA ARG A 185 16.26 7.59 4.70
C ARG A 185 15.59 8.33 5.85
N GLU A 186 14.52 9.07 5.58
CA GLU A 186 13.77 9.77 6.62
C GLU A 186 13.25 8.80 7.68
N LEU A 187 12.63 7.68 7.29
CA LEU A 187 12.10 6.69 8.24
C LEU A 187 13.21 6.01 9.04
N ALA A 188 14.35 5.68 8.42
CA ALA A 188 15.49 5.09 9.10
C ALA A 188 16.08 6.05 10.14
N GLU A 189 16.29 7.31 9.77
CA GLU A 189 16.86 8.35 10.65
C GLU A 189 15.97 8.63 11.85
N ARG A 190 14.66 8.85 11.65
CA ARG A 190 13.72 9.13 12.76
C ARG A 190 13.60 7.96 13.74
N SER A 191 13.86 6.74 13.28
CA SER A 191 13.71 5.52 14.09
C SER A 191 15.02 5.03 14.67
N GLY A 192 16.15 5.70 14.39
CA GLY A 192 17.47 5.29 14.84
C GLY A 192 17.99 4.00 14.18
N VAL A 193 17.47 3.63 13.00
CA VAL A 193 17.91 2.44 12.27
C VAL A 193 19.27 2.71 11.63
N THR A 194 20.28 1.94 12.06
CA THR A 194 21.65 1.97 11.51
C THR A 194 21.97 0.77 10.62
N ALA A 195 21.10 -0.24 10.61
CA ALA A 195 21.22 -1.41 9.76
C ALA A 195 21.14 -1.04 8.26
N PRO A 196 21.79 -1.79 7.37
CA PRO A 196 21.68 -1.56 5.93
C PRO A 196 20.23 -1.57 5.43
N VAL A 197 19.86 -0.52 4.71
CA VAL A 197 18.60 -0.41 3.97
C VAL A 197 18.91 -0.50 2.47
N LEU A 198 18.36 -1.52 1.82
CA LEU A 198 18.58 -1.80 0.40
C LEU A 198 17.26 -1.62 -0.35
N LEU A 199 17.27 -0.87 -1.45
CA LEU A 199 16.12 -0.59 -2.28
C LEU A 199 15.95 -1.69 -3.33
N LEU A 200 14.74 -2.26 -3.36
CA LEU A 200 14.39 -3.32 -4.30
C LEU A 200 14.42 -2.84 -5.77
N GLY A 201 13.92 -1.62 -6.04
CA GLY A 201 13.83 -1.08 -7.40
C GLY A 201 13.03 -2.01 -8.32
N ASP A 202 13.62 -2.34 -9.48
CA ASP A 202 13.02 -3.26 -10.48
C ASP A 202 13.35 -4.74 -10.22
N ALA A 203 14.08 -5.07 -9.13
CA ALA A 203 14.44 -6.46 -8.82
C ALA A 203 13.23 -7.27 -8.33
N ASP A 204 13.26 -8.59 -8.55
CA ASP A 204 12.23 -9.49 -8.05
C ASP A 204 12.15 -9.44 -6.52
N ASN A 205 10.92 -9.31 -5.98
CA ASN A 205 10.70 -9.31 -4.55
C ASN A 205 11.01 -10.70 -3.96
N PRO A 206 12.07 -10.85 -3.14
CA PRO A 206 12.41 -12.14 -2.55
C PRO A 206 11.36 -12.65 -1.57
N PHE A 207 10.46 -11.79 -1.07
CA PHE A 207 9.34 -12.19 -0.22
C PHE A 207 8.10 -12.65 -1.01
N GLY A 208 8.16 -12.61 -2.34
CA GLY A 208 7.04 -12.96 -3.21
C GLY A 208 5.83 -12.06 -2.93
N GLY A 209 4.68 -12.69 -2.64
CA GLY A 209 3.45 -11.98 -2.30
C GLY A 209 3.30 -11.62 -0.82
N ALA A 210 4.31 -11.88 0.03
CA ALA A 210 4.21 -11.52 1.44
C ALA A 210 4.27 -10.00 1.63
N GLY A 211 3.43 -9.50 2.53
CA GLY A 211 3.31 -8.07 2.83
C GLY A 211 4.48 -7.50 3.63
N THR A 212 4.30 -6.28 4.14
CA THR A 212 5.28 -5.62 5.01
C THR A 212 4.65 -5.29 6.38
N PRO A 213 5.36 -5.49 7.50
CA PRO A 213 6.68 -6.12 7.60
C PRO A 213 6.58 -7.66 7.56
N SER A 214 7.49 -8.29 6.83
CA SER A 214 7.77 -9.73 6.90
C SER A 214 9.27 -9.92 7.08
N ALA A 215 9.70 -11.04 7.65
CA ALA A 215 11.12 -11.32 7.82
C ALA A 215 11.47 -12.77 7.50
N PHE A 216 12.66 -12.96 6.92
CA PHE A 216 13.29 -14.27 6.75
C PHE A 216 14.62 -14.27 7.49
N HIS A 217 14.82 -15.27 8.34
CA HIS A 217 16.14 -15.63 8.82
C HIS A 217 16.77 -16.56 7.79
N LEU A 218 17.86 -16.09 7.18
CA LEU A 218 18.65 -16.79 6.19
C LEU A 218 19.92 -17.31 6.87
N ASP A 219 20.27 -18.57 6.65
CA ASP A 219 21.58 -19.07 7.04
C ASP A 219 22.69 -18.55 6.11
N SER A 220 23.95 -18.88 6.42
CA SER A 220 25.11 -18.54 5.57
C SER A 220 25.01 -19.04 4.11
N GLY A 221 24.19 -20.08 3.85
CA GLY A 221 23.90 -20.62 2.52
C GLY A 221 22.69 -19.98 1.84
N ARG A 222 22.12 -18.93 2.45
CA ARG A 222 20.89 -18.24 2.01
C ARG A 222 19.65 -19.12 2.03
N ARG A 223 19.64 -20.17 2.83
CA ARG A 223 18.42 -20.95 3.09
C ARG A 223 17.57 -20.24 4.11
N ILE A 224 16.26 -20.15 3.85
CA ILE A 224 15.28 -19.67 4.81
C ILE A 224 15.16 -20.71 5.93
N VAL A 225 15.62 -20.39 7.12
CA VAL A 225 15.53 -21.28 8.30
C VAL A 225 14.36 -20.91 9.22
N ALA A 226 13.91 -19.66 9.17
CA ALA A 226 12.69 -19.19 9.82
C ALA A 226 12.06 -18.04 9.05
N ALA A 227 10.75 -17.86 9.22
CA ALA A 227 9.98 -16.75 8.67
C ALA A 227 9.06 -16.17 9.75
N ALA A 228 8.83 -14.86 9.70
CA ALA A 228 7.97 -14.12 10.63
C ALA A 228 7.17 -13.06 9.87
N TYR A 229 5.94 -12.79 10.31
CA TYR A 229 5.02 -11.88 9.63
C TYR A 229 4.38 -10.89 10.61
N GLY A 230 4.20 -9.65 10.16
CA GLY A 230 3.51 -8.61 10.90
C GLY A 230 4.35 -7.98 12.00
N ASN A 231 3.73 -7.05 12.72
CA ASN A 231 4.39 -6.21 13.73
C ASN A 231 4.69 -6.93 15.06
N ILE A 232 4.22 -8.17 15.24
CA ILE A 232 4.46 -8.99 16.43
C ILE A 232 5.57 -10.01 16.19
N GLU A 233 5.44 -10.85 15.16
CA GLU A 233 6.37 -11.96 14.97
C GLU A 233 7.75 -11.47 14.51
N VAL A 234 7.82 -10.40 13.72
CA VAL A 234 9.11 -9.88 13.20
C VAL A 234 10.02 -9.38 14.33
N PRO A 235 9.57 -8.51 15.26
CA PRO A 235 10.38 -8.15 16.43
C PRO A 235 10.70 -9.34 17.35
N ALA A 236 9.76 -10.28 17.55
CA ALA A 236 9.98 -11.46 18.38
C ALA A 236 11.09 -12.36 17.82
N LEU A 237 11.09 -12.60 16.50
CA LEU A 237 12.16 -13.32 15.82
C LEU A 237 13.51 -12.59 15.98
N ALA A 238 13.53 -11.27 15.81
CA ALA A 238 14.75 -10.48 15.98
C ALA A 238 15.32 -10.60 17.41
N ARG A 239 14.49 -10.53 18.46
CA ARG A 239 14.92 -10.71 19.86
C ARG A 239 15.49 -12.11 20.10
N THR A 240 14.80 -13.13 19.60
CA THR A 240 15.22 -14.53 19.71
C THR A 240 16.61 -14.71 19.11
N LEU A 241 16.84 -14.20 17.90
CA LEU A 241 18.14 -14.27 17.22
C LEU A 241 19.21 -13.43 17.89
N ALA A 242 18.84 -12.32 18.52
CA ALA A 242 19.72 -11.48 19.31
C ALA A 242 20.11 -12.10 20.66
N GLY A 243 19.49 -13.21 21.08
CA GLY A 243 19.67 -13.78 22.41
C GLY A 243 19.16 -12.87 23.53
N VAL A 244 18.23 -11.96 23.20
CA VAL A 244 17.57 -11.09 24.18
C VAL A 244 16.36 -11.85 24.69
N ASP A 245 16.35 -12.22 25.97
CA ASP A 245 15.23 -12.93 26.59
C ASP A 245 13.92 -12.16 26.38
N ASP A 246 12.97 -12.84 25.75
CA ASP A 246 11.59 -12.43 25.67
C ASP A 246 11.00 -12.57 27.08
N ASN A 247 10.84 -11.47 27.81
CA ASN A 247 9.85 -11.41 28.88
C ASN A 247 8.64 -10.66 28.31
N PRO A 248 7.79 -11.30 27.47
CA PRO A 248 6.51 -10.72 27.16
C PRO A 248 5.77 -10.70 28.49
N THR A 249 5.43 -9.51 28.94
CA THR A 249 4.58 -9.26 30.11
C THR A 249 3.54 -10.37 30.26
N THR A 250 3.69 -11.14 31.34
CA THR A 250 2.69 -11.97 32.03
C THR A 250 1.32 -12.07 31.38
N ASP A 251 0.95 -13.32 31.09
CA ASP A 251 -0.29 -14.01 30.67
C ASP A 251 -1.66 -13.50 31.22
N ASP A 252 -1.83 -12.21 31.48
CA ASP A 252 -3.05 -11.64 32.11
C ASP A 252 -3.53 -10.32 31.46
N GLN A 253 -2.90 -9.89 30.35
CA GLN A 253 -3.39 -8.77 29.53
C GLN A 253 -4.25 -9.32 28.39
N PRO A 254 -5.42 -8.73 28.08
CA PRO A 254 -6.19 -9.13 26.90
C PRO A 254 -5.30 -8.99 25.66
N LYS A 255 -5.19 -10.07 24.88
CA LYS A 255 -4.37 -10.10 23.66
C LYS A 255 -4.83 -9.01 22.70
N VAL A 256 -4.05 -7.93 22.62
CA VAL A 256 -4.25 -6.82 21.68
C VAL A 256 -4.09 -7.36 20.26
N GLN A 257 -5.04 -7.05 19.39
CA GLN A 257 -5.00 -7.37 17.96
C GLN A 257 -4.81 -6.10 17.13
N TYR A 258 -4.24 -6.25 15.94
CA TYR A 258 -4.07 -5.16 14.99
C TYR A 258 -4.78 -5.48 13.69
N LEU A 259 -5.26 -4.45 12.99
CA LEU A 259 -6.00 -4.64 11.74
C LEU A 259 -5.07 -5.04 10.58
N LEU A 260 -5.67 -5.53 9.49
CA LEU A 260 -5.03 -6.15 8.31
C LEU A 260 -4.62 -7.62 8.53
N GLU A 261 -4.39 -8.37 7.44
CA GLU A 261 -4.08 -9.80 7.50
C GLU A 261 -2.87 -10.08 8.42
N ARG A 262 -2.86 -11.24 9.08
CA ARG A 262 -1.77 -11.70 9.99
C ARG A 262 -1.31 -10.66 11.04
N ASP A 263 -2.25 -9.96 11.66
CA ASP A 263 -2.02 -9.01 12.77
C ASP A 263 -0.91 -7.98 12.44
N GLY A 264 -1.23 -6.99 11.60
CA GLY A 264 -0.32 -5.88 11.31
C GLY A 264 0.59 -6.07 10.09
N LEU A 265 0.13 -6.81 9.08
CA LEU A 265 0.80 -6.93 7.78
C LEU A 265 0.07 -6.06 6.74
N CYS A 266 0.74 -5.04 6.20
CA CYS A 266 0.27 -4.32 5.02
C CYS A 266 0.46 -5.16 3.75
N ALA A 267 -0.48 -5.11 2.81
CA ALA A 267 -0.34 -5.80 1.52
C ALA A 267 0.86 -5.28 0.71
N ALA A 268 1.44 -6.15 -0.12
CA ALA A 268 2.57 -5.80 -0.98
C ALA A 268 2.23 -4.60 -1.89
N GLY A 269 3.15 -3.63 -2.00
CA GLY A 269 3.00 -2.48 -2.90
C GLY A 269 2.03 -1.38 -2.43
N THR A 270 1.53 -1.43 -1.20
CA THR A 270 0.60 -0.40 -0.68
C THR A 270 1.33 0.83 -0.16
N GLY A 271 1.73 1.71 -1.08
CA GLY A 271 2.25 3.04 -0.74
C GLY A 271 2.39 3.86 -2.00
N THR A 272 1.51 4.84 -2.20
CA THR A 272 1.64 5.81 -3.29
C THR A 272 2.40 7.03 -2.77
N THR A 273 3.37 7.51 -3.57
CA THR A 273 3.97 8.82 -3.40
C THR A 273 2.98 9.90 -3.87
N GLY A 274 2.89 11.03 -3.15
CA GLY A 274 2.08 12.18 -3.57
C GLY A 274 0.74 12.42 -2.86
N GLY A 275 0.49 11.80 -1.70
CA GLY A 275 -0.70 12.06 -0.87
C GLY A 275 -0.59 13.32 0.02
N PRO A 276 -1.67 13.67 0.77
CA PRO A 276 -1.62 14.75 1.75
C PRO A 276 -0.50 14.50 2.77
N THR A 277 0.11 15.56 3.32
CA THR A 277 1.10 15.44 4.38
C THR A 277 0.41 15.04 5.68
N TRP A 278 0.92 14.00 6.33
CA TRP A 278 0.34 13.47 7.57
C TRP A 278 1.13 14.00 8.75
N THR A 279 0.41 14.57 9.72
CA THR A 279 1.02 15.25 10.87
C THR A 279 1.24 14.29 12.02
N ASP A 280 0.32 13.33 12.23
CA ASP A 280 0.38 12.42 13.37
C ASP A 280 -0.36 11.09 13.10
N THR A 281 -0.19 10.13 14.00
CA THR A 281 -0.98 8.89 14.07
C THR A 281 -1.59 8.75 15.46
N VAL A 282 -2.92 8.76 15.51
CA VAL A 282 -3.70 8.53 16.74
C VAL A 282 -4.20 7.10 16.77
N VAL A 283 -4.29 6.49 17.95
CA VAL A 283 -4.67 5.08 18.10
C VAL A 283 -5.90 4.94 18.95
N TYR A 284 -6.91 4.25 18.43
CA TYR A 284 -8.17 4.00 19.12
C TYR A 284 -8.39 2.51 19.36
N ARG A 285 -8.87 2.17 20.56
CA ARG A 285 -9.31 0.83 20.90
C ARG A 285 -10.71 0.57 20.36
N VAL A 286 -10.85 -0.47 19.55
CA VAL A 286 -12.13 -0.97 19.05
C VAL A 286 -12.25 -2.45 19.44
N GLY A 287 -12.96 -2.72 20.53
CA GLY A 287 -12.98 -4.06 21.13
C GLY A 287 -11.59 -4.44 21.65
N ASN A 288 -11.03 -5.55 21.14
CA ASN A 288 -9.67 -6.00 21.43
C ASN A 288 -8.62 -5.51 20.40
N HIS A 289 -9.03 -4.67 19.45
CA HIS A 289 -8.13 -4.14 18.42
C HIS A 289 -7.63 -2.76 18.79
N HIS A 290 -6.36 -2.50 18.50
CA HIS A 290 -5.82 -1.15 18.44
C HIS A 290 -5.72 -0.71 16.98
N VAL A 291 -6.39 0.39 16.66
CA VAL A 291 -6.54 0.90 15.29
C VAL A 291 -5.82 2.22 15.18
N GLY A 292 -4.70 2.22 14.45
CA GLY A 292 -3.97 3.44 14.13
C GLY A 292 -4.60 4.20 12.97
N VAL A 293 -4.80 5.50 13.15
CA VAL A 293 -5.36 6.41 12.16
C VAL A 293 -4.40 7.58 11.95
N ARG A 294 -3.89 7.72 10.74
CA ARG A 294 -3.12 8.90 10.31
C ARG A 294 -4.03 10.10 10.16
N VAL A 295 -3.57 11.25 10.66
CA VAL A 295 -4.30 12.51 10.62
C VAL A 295 -3.48 13.59 9.94
N ASP A 296 -4.14 14.41 9.13
CA ASP A 296 -3.51 15.53 8.40
C ASP A 296 -3.27 16.74 9.30
N SER A 297 -4.04 16.90 10.38
CA SER A 297 -3.95 18.07 11.27
C SER A 297 -4.37 17.76 12.71
N THR A 298 -3.95 18.61 13.65
CA THR A 298 -4.42 18.59 15.04
C THR A 298 -5.93 18.80 15.15
N ALA A 299 -6.55 19.53 14.22
CA ALA A 299 -8.00 19.73 14.20
C ALA A 299 -8.74 18.42 13.85
N THR A 300 -8.21 17.66 12.90
CA THR A 300 -8.71 16.33 12.56
C THR A 300 -8.54 15.36 13.73
N ALA A 301 -7.37 15.35 14.38
CA ALA A 301 -7.14 14.56 15.60
C ALA A 301 -8.19 14.85 16.68
N ALA A 302 -8.38 16.13 17.01
CA ALA A 302 -9.35 16.54 18.04
C ALA A 302 -10.81 16.20 17.69
N LEU A 303 -11.15 16.09 16.40
CA LEU A 303 -12.48 15.62 15.98
C LEU A 303 -12.61 14.10 16.16
N LEU A 304 -11.59 13.34 15.80
CA LEU A 304 -11.56 11.89 15.99
C LEU A 304 -11.56 11.52 17.48
N ASP A 305 -10.83 12.26 18.32
CA ASP A 305 -10.83 12.05 19.78
C ASP A 305 -12.22 12.21 20.37
N ARG A 306 -13.01 13.17 19.89
CA ARG A 306 -14.42 13.33 20.30
C ARG A 306 -15.31 12.22 19.76
N LEU A 307 -15.05 11.73 18.54
CA LEU A 307 -15.84 10.65 17.94
C LEU A 307 -15.61 9.31 18.67
N PHE A 308 -14.37 9.06 19.10
CA PHE A 308 -13.93 7.85 19.79
C PHE A 308 -13.67 8.08 21.28
N ASP A 309 -14.41 9.00 21.90
CA ASP A 309 -14.23 9.38 23.31
C ASP A 309 -14.15 8.15 24.23
N GLY A 310 -13.19 8.18 25.17
CA GLY A 310 -12.88 7.08 26.08
C GLY A 310 -12.15 5.87 25.47
N ASN A 311 -11.80 5.90 24.17
CA ASN A 311 -11.11 4.79 23.50
C ASN A 311 -9.71 5.14 22.97
N LEU A 312 -9.22 6.36 23.17
CA LEU A 312 -7.83 6.71 22.84
C LEU A 312 -6.86 5.86 23.68
N VAL A 313 -5.85 5.29 23.03
CA VAL A 313 -4.81 4.48 23.67
C VAL A 313 -3.43 4.86 23.14
N GLU A 314 -2.40 4.75 23.99
CA GLU A 314 -1.01 4.85 23.55
C GLU A 314 -0.52 3.44 23.18
N ASP A 315 -0.49 3.12 21.88
CA ASP A 315 0.14 1.90 21.39
C ASP A 315 0.86 2.15 20.07
N PRO A 316 2.18 2.46 20.10
CA PRO A 316 2.93 2.75 18.89
C PRO A 316 2.97 1.57 17.91
N ARG A 317 2.73 0.33 18.40
CA ARG A 317 2.71 -0.89 17.57
C ARG A 317 1.50 -0.94 16.65
N ALA A 318 0.41 -0.23 16.97
CA ALA A 318 -0.79 -0.21 16.13
C ALA A 318 -0.55 0.35 14.72
N GLY A 319 0.61 0.99 14.50
CA GLY A 319 0.98 1.55 13.20
C GLY A 319 -0.11 2.49 12.71
N HIS A 320 -0.39 2.47 11.41
CA HIS A 320 -1.55 3.14 10.84
C HIS A 320 -2.24 2.22 9.83
N SER A 321 -3.52 1.95 10.05
CA SER A 321 -4.34 1.12 9.15
C SER A 321 -5.21 1.98 8.24
N TYR A 322 -5.52 3.20 8.67
CA TYR A 322 -6.36 4.16 7.95
C TYR A 322 -5.72 5.54 7.99
N SER A 323 -6.17 6.40 7.08
CA SER A 323 -5.79 7.81 7.07
C SER A 323 -7.04 8.67 6.90
N VAL A 324 -7.14 9.75 7.68
CA VAL A 324 -8.29 10.67 7.69
C VAL A 324 -7.77 12.09 7.52
N ALA A 325 -8.16 12.72 6.42
CA ALA A 325 -7.96 14.14 6.19
C ALA A 325 -9.32 14.82 6.14
N LEU A 326 -9.56 15.79 7.03
CA LEU A 326 -10.81 16.55 7.06
C LEU A 326 -10.51 17.98 6.63
N PRO A 327 -11.15 18.49 5.56
CA PRO A 327 -10.99 19.88 5.20
C PRO A 327 -11.41 20.73 6.40
N SER A 328 -10.54 21.67 6.79
CA SER A 328 -10.87 22.62 7.84
C SER A 328 -12.24 23.24 7.53
N VAL A 329 -13.16 23.24 8.49
CA VAL A 329 -14.52 23.79 8.32
C VAL A 329 -14.49 25.35 8.22
N ALA A 330 -13.36 25.93 7.84
CA ALA A 330 -13.12 27.37 7.77
C ALA A 330 -13.77 28.05 6.54
N GLY A 331 -14.67 27.37 5.83
CA GLY A 331 -15.27 27.85 4.57
C GLY A 331 -16.80 27.86 4.50
N ARG A 332 -17.52 27.66 5.61
CA ARG A 332 -18.98 27.89 5.66
C ARG A 332 -19.29 29.01 6.64
N ALA A 333 -19.11 30.24 6.17
CA ALA A 333 -19.75 31.44 6.71
C ALA A 333 -20.76 31.95 5.69
#